data_AF-A0A7V6W6B6-F1
#
_entry.id   AF-A0A7V6W6B6-F1
#
_cell.length_a   1.000
_cell.length_b   1.000
_cell.length_c   1.000
_cell.angle_alpha   90.00
_cell.angle_beta   90.00
_cell.angle_gamma   90.00
#
_symmetry.space_group_name_H-M   'P 1'
#
loop_
_entity.id
_entity.type
_entity.pdbx_description
1 polymer ?
#
loop_
_entity_poly.entity_id
_entity_poly.type
_entity_poly.pdbx_seq_one_letter_code
_entity_poly.pdbx_strand_id
1 'polypeptide(L)'
;FVFGVTIVFGFLEEIGYMARVSYAFDGSMAKLGLQGKSIMPLLVSLGCTIGGAAGTRVIDSWGQRLLTIALAWAGPCAATFAVIPTLASAFFGWAGILVIILLFIIALIHIRITATIFGRKLAPEEERHGLIMELPPYHKPRWGMLFKQTLIKIWGIFKKAFSVIIIVSVVFYFLAYSPDGGIEGSVLYKVGIVIEPVTRFFGMGWQTFIAFVSSMVSKEAVLGVLSAIFAGTGNIFDSTVGAATADAELGILLTTAISKPEALAFMIAVTFNIPCLMAVSSTYQESHSLKWTGRIAIYYIATALILSSLVFHIANIFM
;
A
#
# COMPACT_ATOMS: atom_id res chain seq x y z
N PHE A 1 -1.94 6.92 -13.51
CA PHE A 1 -2.32 7.39 -12.17
C PHE A 1 -1.31 8.36 -11.54
N VAL A 2 -0.04 7.95 -11.34
CA VAL A 2 1.01 8.75 -10.65
C VAL A 2 1.18 10.17 -11.21
N PHE A 3 1.10 10.34 -12.54
CA PHE A 3 1.18 11.63 -13.22
C PHE A 3 0.13 12.63 -12.71
N GLY A 4 -1.15 12.24 -12.69
CA GLY A 4 -2.25 13.13 -12.33
C GLY A 4 -2.16 13.59 -10.87
N VAL A 5 -1.89 12.66 -9.95
CA VAL A 5 -1.71 12.99 -8.53
C VAL A 5 -0.54 13.95 -8.32
N THR A 6 0.61 13.71 -8.97
CA THR A 6 1.78 14.57 -8.82
C THR A 6 1.52 16.00 -9.33
N ILE A 7 0.77 16.15 -10.41
CA ILE A 7 0.37 17.46 -10.95
C ILE A 7 -0.58 18.19 -10.00
N VAL A 8 -1.63 17.52 -9.52
CA VAL A 8 -2.62 18.14 -8.63
C VAL A 8 -1.99 18.56 -7.31
N PHE A 9 -1.18 17.69 -6.68
CA PHE A 9 -0.48 18.04 -5.46
C PHE A 9 0.59 19.11 -5.70
N GLY A 10 1.31 19.07 -6.82
CA GLY A 10 2.26 20.13 -7.19
C GLY A 10 1.58 21.48 -7.40
N PHE A 11 0.37 21.49 -7.97
CA PHE A 11 -0.43 22.71 -8.14
C PHE A 11 -0.87 23.29 -6.79
N LEU A 12 -1.37 22.44 -5.88
CA LEU A 12 -1.76 22.87 -4.54
C LEU A 12 -0.56 23.33 -3.68
N GLU A 13 0.62 22.77 -3.93
CA GLU A 13 1.89 23.20 -3.32
C GLU A 13 2.33 24.57 -3.85
N GLU A 14 2.36 24.78 -5.18
CA GLU A 14 2.75 26.07 -5.78
C GLU A 14 1.84 27.24 -5.39
N ILE A 15 0.56 26.95 -5.19
CA ILE A 15 -0.43 27.94 -4.77
C ILE A 15 -0.28 28.34 -3.29
N GLY A 16 0.45 27.56 -2.49
CA GLY A 16 0.59 27.75 -1.05
C GLY A 16 -0.62 27.25 -0.24
N TYR A 17 -1.52 26.48 -0.86
CA TYR A 17 -2.68 25.90 -0.16
C TYR A 17 -2.24 24.86 0.88
N MET A 18 -1.20 24.07 0.59
CA MET A 18 -0.67 23.04 1.49
C MET A 18 -0.16 23.59 2.82
N ALA A 19 0.41 24.80 2.83
CA ALA A 19 0.86 25.47 4.06
C ALA A 19 -0.32 25.84 4.97
N ARG A 20 -1.43 26.29 4.40
CA ARG A 20 -2.66 26.63 5.15
C ARG A 20 -3.38 25.39 5.67
N VAL A 21 -3.43 24.32 4.89
CA VAL A 21 -3.94 23.01 5.35
C VAL A 21 -3.13 22.52 6.54
N SER A 22 -1.81 22.63 6.50
CA SER A 22 -0.94 22.27 7.63
C SER A 22 -1.25 23.04 8.91
N TYR A 23 -1.57 24.33 8.80
CA TYR A 23 -2.02 25.14 9.94
C TYR A 23 -3.41 24.74 10.45
N ALA A 24 -4.38 24.53 9.55
CA ALA A 24 -5.74 24.16 9.93
C ALA A 24 -5.83 22.79 10.62
N PHE A 25 -4.98 21.84 10.23
CA PHE A 25 -4.94 20.49 10.78
C PHE A 25 -3.94 20.30 11.93
N ASP A 26 -3.21 21.36 12.33
CA ASP A 26 -2.20 21.28 13.40
C ASP A 26 -2.80 20.76 14.72
N GLY A 27 -3.98 21.24 15.10
CA GLY A 27 -4.67 20.78 16.32
C GLY A 27 -5.12 19.30 16.27
N SER A 28 -5.41 18.75 15.10
CA SER A 28 -5.73 17.32 14.95
C SER A 28 -4.46 16.46 14.98
N MET A 29 -3.37 16.97 14.39
CA MET A 29 -2.10 16.29 14.31
C MET A 29 -1.35 16.28 15.66
N ALA A 30 -1.51 17.35 16.45
CA ALA A 30 -1.02 17.43 17.82
C ALA A 30 -1.59 16.31 18.72
N LYS A 31 -2.86 15.90 18.51
CA LYS A 31 -3.46 14.75 19.23
C LYS A 31 -2.79 13.42 18.91
N LEU A 32 -2.16 13.31 17.74
CA LEU A 32 -1.37 12.15 17.32
C LEU A 32 0.12 12.29 17.72
N GLY A 33 0.50 13.38 18.39
CA GLY A 33 1.88 13.66 18.78
C GLY A 33 2.79 14.11 17.63
N LEU A 34 2.19 14.55 16.52
CA LEU A 34 2.86 14.89 15.28
C LEU A 34 2.80 16.40 15.02
N GLN A 35 3.79 16.93 14.30
CA GLN A 35 3.78 18.33 13.82
C GLN A 35 2.78 18.53 12.68
N GLY A 36 2.13 19.70 12.60
CA GLY A 36 1.21 20.06 11.50
C GLY A 36 1.78 19.91 10.09
N LYS A 37 3.12 20.05 9.91
CA LYS A 37 3.81 19.78 8.63
C LYS A 37 3.60 18.34 8.12
N SER A 38 3.29 17.41 9.01
CA SER A 38 3.10 15.99 8.70
C SER A 38 1.79 15.70 7.95
N ILE A 39 0.83 16.65 7.92
CA ILE A 39 -0.44 16.42 7.21
C ILE A 39 -0.24 16.39 5.70
N MET A 40 0.71 17.16 5.18
CA MET A 40 1.00 17.24 3.75
C MET A 40 1.45 15.86 3.21
N PRO A 41 2.44 15.17 3.81
CA PRO A 41 2.79 13.79 3.47
C PRO A 41 1.62 12.80 3.57
N LEU A 42 0.79 12.89 4.61
CA LEU A 42 -0.34 11.97 4.80
C LEU A 42 -1.41 12.12 3.71
N LEU A 43 -1.75 13.35 3.34
CA LEU A 43 -2.69 13.63 2.27
C LEU A 43 -2.17 13.14 0.91
N VAL A 44 -0.88 13.37 0.63
CA VAL A 44 -0.24 12.86 -0.60
C VAL A 44 -0.24 11.32 -0.62
N SER A 45 -0.07 10.68 0.54
CA SER A 45 -0.03 9.21 0.66
C SER A 45 -1.33 8.53 0.24
N LEU A 46 -2.49 9.16 0.51
CA LEU A 46 -3.80 8.67 0.06
C LEU A 46 -3.87 8.53 -1.48
N GLY A 47 -3.14 9.38 -2.20
CA GLY A 47 -2.90 9.20 -3.63
C GLY A 47 -1.83 8.14 -3.88
N CYS A 48 -0.59 8.44 -3.50
CA CYS A 48 0.55 7.55 -3.70
C CYS A 48 1.52 7.60 -2.52
N THR A 49 1.75 6.44 -1.91
CA THR A 49 2.68 6.27 -0.78
C THR A 49 4.11 6.64 -1.12
N ILE A 50 4.54 6.53 -2.38
CA ILE A 50 5.87 6.97 -2.86
C ILE A 50 6.03 8.49 -2.65
N GLY A 51 5.00 9.25 -3.06
CA GLY A 51 4.96 10.71 -2.93
C GLY A 51 4.77 11.15 -1.47
N GLY A 52 3.97 10.41 -0.70
CA GLY A 52 3.82 10.62 0.74
C GLY A 52 5.15 10.48 1.47
N ALA A 53 5.89 9.40 1.21
CA ALA A 53 7.23 9.19 1.77
C ALA A 53 8.20 10.32 1.41
N ALA A 54 8.33 10.65 0.12
CA ALA A 54 9.21 11.72 -0.36
C ALA A 54 8.79 13.12 0.15
N GLY A 55 7.51 13.32 0.45
CA GLY A 55 6.97 14.56 1.04
C GLY A 55 7.44 14.79 2.48
N THR A 56 7.86 13.75 3.21
CA THR A 56 8.28 13.88 4.61
C THR A 56 9.60 14.65 4.79
N ARG A 57 10.33 14.95 3.72
CA ARG A 57 11.54 15.80 3.73
C ARG A 57 11.32 17.21 4.28
N VAL A 58 10.07 17.69 4.30
CA VAL A 58 9.69 19.00 4.88
C VAL A 58 9.73 18.98 6.41
N ILE A 59 9.79 17.79 7.02
CA ILE A 59 9.89 17.59 8.47
C ILE A 59 11.37 17.61 8.86
N ASP A 60 11.71 18.52 9.78
CA ASP A 60 13.09 18.81 10.18
C ASP A 60 13.67 17.72 11.09
N SER A 61 12.88 17.17 12.02
CA SER A 61 13.34 16.13 12.93
C SER A 61 13.21 14.74 12.34
N TRP A 62 14.27 13.94 12.51
CA TRP A 62 14.36 12.58 11.96
C TRP A 62 13.31 11.64 12.57
N GLY A 63 13.05 11.75 13.88
CA GLY A 63 12.06 10.95 14.59
C GLY A 63 10.62 11.19 14.10
N GLN A 64 10.22 12.46 14.00
CA GLN A 64 8.92 12.84 13.43
C GLN A 64 8.80 12.44 11.97
N ARG A 65 9.86 12.59 11.17
CA ARG A 65 9.88 12.15 9.77
C ARG A 65 9.57 10.67 9.66
N LEU A 66 10.26 9.84 10.43
CA LEU A 66 10.09 8.38 10.38
C LEU A 66 8.71 7.95 10.88
N LEU A 67 8.18 8.62 11.92
CA LEU A 67 6.83 8.40 12.40
C LEU A 67 5.80 8.74 11.31
N THR A 68 5.94 9.89 10.64
CA THR A 68 5.05 10.29 9.54
C THR A 68 5.12 9.33 8.36
N ILE A 69 6.30 8.81 8.01
CA ILE A 69 6.45 7.76 7.00
C ILE A 69 5.67 6.51 7.41
N ALA A 70 5.81 6.07 8.67
CA ALA A 70 5.08 4.91 9.17
C ALA A 70 3.57 5.15 9.10
N LEU A 71 3.05 6.28 9.59
CA LEU A 71 1.61 6.58 9.47
C LEU A 71 1.15 6.68 8.01
N ALA A 72 1.98 7.20 7.11
CA ALA A 72 1.67 7.29 5.69
C ALA A 72 1.42 5.91 5.07
N TRP A 73 2.07 4.85 5.57
CA TRP A 73 1.85 3.47 5.12
C TRP A 73 0.54 2.87 5.61
N ALA A 74 -0.03 3.36 6.71
CA ALA A 74 -1.35 2.92 7.16
C ALA A 74 -2.50 3.50 6.31
N GLY A 75 -2.24 4.55 5.53
CA GLY A 75 -3.23 5.14 4.64
C GLY A 75 -3.47 4.27 3.39
N PRO A 76 -4.73 4.05 2.97
CA PRO A 76 -5.01 3.36 1.72
C PRO A 76 -4.48 4.18 0.55
N CYS A 77 -3.68 3.56 -0.32
CA CYS A 77 -3.22 4.18 -1.56
C CYS A 77 -4.28 4.07 -2.65
N ALA A 78 -4.19 4.88 -3.69
CA ALA A 78 -5.16 4.87 -4.78
C ALA A 78 -5.37 3.52 -5.47
N ALA A 79 -4.33 2.67 -5.55
CA ALA A 79 -4.48 1.32 -6.09
C ALA A 79 -5.43 0.48 -5.21
N THR A 80 -5.45 0.70 -3.89
CA THR A 80 -6.39 0.06 -2.97
C THR A 80 -7.82 0.49 -3.25
N PHE A 81 -8.04 1.77 -3.56
CA PHE A 81 -9.34 2.29 -3.99
C PHE A 81 -9.83 1.70 -5.32
N ALA A 82 -8.93 1.19 -6.17
CA ALA A 82 -9.31 0.48 -7.39
C ALA A 82 -9.52 -1.02 -7.15
N VAL A 83 -8.58 -1.69 -6.48
CA VAL A 83 -8.57 -3.16 -6.32
C VAL A 83 -9.63 -3.64 -5.33
N ILE A 84 -9.80 -2.97 -4.19
CA ILE A 84 -10.73 -3.45 -3.15
C ILE A 84 -12.18 -3.42 -3.62
N PRO A 85 -12.70 -2.36 -4.27
CA PRO A 85 -14.06 -2.39 -4.78
C PRO A 85 -14.28 -3.47 -5.84
N THR A 86 -13.28 -3.76 -6.69
CA THR A 86 -13.38 -4.84 -7.68
C THR A 86 -13.46 -6.23 -7.04
N LEU A 87 -12.69 -6.47 -5.98
CA LEU A 87 -12.79 -7.72 -5.22
C LEU A 87 -14.12 -7.77 -4.43
N ALA A 88 -14.49 -6.67 -3.77
CA ALA A 88 -15.69 -6.61 -2.95
C ALA A 88 -16.97 -6.81 -3.79
N SER A 89 -17.05 -6.24 -4.98
CA SER A 89 -18.18 -6.44 -5.89
C SER A 89 -18.24 -7.87 -6.44
N ALA A 90 -17.08 -8.49 -6.71
CA ALA A 90 -17.00 -9.87 -7.19
C ALA A 90 -17.46 -10.89 -6.14
N PHE A 91 -17.11 -10.70 -4.85
CA PHE A 91 -17.45 -11.66 -3.79
C PHE A 91 -18.79 -11.40 -3.09
N PHE A 92 -19.16 -10.13 -2.89
CA PHE A 92 -20.27 -9.74 -2.01
C PHE A 92 -21.37 -8.93 -2.72
N GLY A 93 -21.20 -8.57 -3.99
CA GLY A 93 -22.16 -7.77 -4.73
C GLY A 93 -22.51 -6.47 -4.00
N TRP A 94 -23.79 -6.26 -3.70
CA TRP A 94 -24.28 -5.07 -2.98
C TRP A 94 -23.70 -4.92 -1.56
N ALA A 95 -23.39 -6.04 -0.89
CA ALA A 95 -22.77 -6.01 0.44
C ALA A 95 -21.29 -5.56 0.41
N GLY A 96 -20.68 -5.43 -0.77
CA GLY A 96 -19.31 -4.93 -0.93
C GLY A 96 -19.10 -3.50 -0.39
N ILE A 97 -20.14 -2.66 -0.41
CA ILE A 97 -20.07 -1.30 0.14
C ILE A 97 -19.80 -1.32 1.65
N LEU A 98 -20.41 -2.25 2.38
CA LEU A 98 -20.20 -2.40 3.82
C LEU A 98 -18.75 -2.82 4.12
N VAL A 99 -18.17 -3.69 3.30
CA VAL A 99 -16.78 -4.12 3.42
C VAL A 99 -15.82 -2.94 3.24
N ILE A 100 -16.09 -2.07 2.25
CA ILE A 100 -15.29 -0.87 2.01
C ILE A 100 -15.34 0.08 3.22
N ILE A 101 -16.53 0.34 3.76
CA ILE A 101 -16.70 1.19 4.96
C ILE A 101 -15.96 0.59 6.15
N LEU A 102 -16.08 -0.72 6.37
CA LEU A 102 -15.37 -1.43 7.45
C LEU A 102 -13.85 -1.29 7.30
N LEU A 103 -13.32 -1.43 6.08
CA LEU A 103 -11.89 -1.26 5.80
C LEU A 103 -11.39 0.15 6.13
N PHE A 104 -12.17 1.19 5.82
CA PHE A 104 -11.81 2.57 6.21
C PHE A 104 -11.77 2.74 7.72
N ILE A 105 -12.72 2.17 8.45
CA ILE A 105 -12.76 2.23 9.92
C ILE A 105 -11.51 1.53 10.49
N ILE A 106 -11.19 0.33 10.00
CA ILE A 106 -9.99 -0.40 10.43
C ILE A 106 -8.72 0.40 10.08
N ALA A 107 -8.67 1.08 8.94
CA ALA A 107 -7.53 1.90 8.55
C ALA A 107 -7.31 3.09 9.51
N LEU A 108 -8.38 3.79 9.90
CA LEU A 108 -8.30 4.86 10.89
C LEU A 108 -7.83 4.34 12.26
N ILE A 109 -8.32 3.18 12.68
CA ILE A 109 -7.87 2.51 13.91
C ILE A 109 -6.38 2.13 13.80
N HIS A 110 -5.95 1.58 12.66
CA HIS A 110 -4.56 1.20 12.41
C HIS A 110 -3.61 2.40 12.45
N ILE A 111 -4.02 3.56 11.90
CA ILE A 111 -3.26 4.82 12.00
C ILE A 111 -3.06 5.19 13.48
N ARG A 112 -4.13 5.12 14.29
CA ARG A 112 -4.07 5.44 15.73
C ARG A 112 -3.18 4.47 16.51
N ILE A 113 -3.28 3.17 16.24
CA ILE A 113 -2.43 2.13 16.85
C ILE A 113 -0.97 2.35 16.49
N THR A 114 -0.68 2.60 15.22
CA THR A 114 0.70 2.82 14.74
C THR A 114 1.29 4.09 15.36
N ALA A 115 0.50 5.16 15.47
CA ALA A 115 0.91 6.39 16.15
C ALA A 115 1.23 6.18 17.62
N THR A 116 0.49 5.31 18.34
CA THR A 116 0.76 5.04 19.77
C THR A 116 1.97 4.12 19.97
N ILE A 117 2.13 3.09 19.14
CA ILE A 117 3.25 2.14 19.23
C ILE A 117 4.59 2.82 18.88
N PHE A 118 4.63 3.54 17.76
CA PHE A 118 5.86 4.18 17.29
C PHE A 118 6.06 5.57 17.86
N GLY A 119 5.00 6.31 18.18
CA GLY A 119 5.09 7.69 18.67
C GLY A 119 5.84 7.80 19.99
N ARG A 120 5.66 6.84 20.91
CA ARG A 120 6.41 6.82 22.18
C ARG A 120 7.93 6.69 22.01
N LYS A 121 8.39 6.07 20.93
CA LYS A 121 9.82 5.78 20.69
C LYS A 121 10.47 6.72 19.69
N LEU A 122 9.71 7.23 18.73
CA LEU A 122 10.20 8.07 17.62
C LEU A 122 9.86 9.55 17.77
N ALA A 123 8.89 9.92 18.60
CA ALA A 123 8.48 11.30 18.80
C ALA A 123 8.29 11.62 20.30
N PRO A 124 9.41 11.72 21.07
CA PRO A 124 9.35 12.16 22.47
C PRO A 124 8.69 13.54 22.57
N GLU A 125 8.01 13.81 23.69
CA GLU A 125 7.33 15.10 23.91
C GLU A 125 8.27 16.31 23.84
N GLU A 126 9.56 16.08 24.12
CA GLU A 126 10.63 17.07 24.12
C GLU A 126 11.04 17.56 22.72
N GLU A 127 10.86 16.74 21.67
CA GLU A 127 11.17 17.09 20.27
C GLU A 127 9.95 17.69 19.52
N ARG A 128 8.81 17.89 20.20
CA ARG A 128 7.63 18.52 19.61
C ARG A 128 7.81 20.03 19.54
N HIS A 129 8.68 20.48 18.63
CA HIS A 129 8.88 21.91 18.38
C HIS A 129 7.59 22.54 17.85
N GLY A 130 7.19 23.65 18.47
CA GLY A 130 6.04 24.45 18.04
C GLY A 130 6.21 24.91 16.59
N LEU A 131 5.13 24.83 15.82
CA LEU A 131 5.12 25.20 14.42
C LEU A 131 5.16 26.73 14.28
N ILE A 132 6.35 27.32 14.18
CA ILE A 132 6.51 28.69 13.66
C ILE A 132 6.63 28.54 12.13
N MET A 133 5.50 28.64 11.44
CA MET A 133 5.44 28.61 9.98
C MET A 133 5.05 30.00 9.48
N GLU A 134 5.99 30.69 8.85
CA GLU A 134 5.71 31.91 8.06
C GLU A 134 4.68 31.54 6.99
N LEU A 135 3.48 32.12 7.04
CA LEU A 135 2.41 31.77 6.11
C LEU A 135 2.71 32.39 4.73
N PRO A 136 2.93 31.60 3.66
CA PRO A 136 3.26 32.17 2.37
C PRO A 136 2.05 32.91 1.76
N PRO A 137 2.26 34.05 1.07
CA PRO A 137 1.21 34.68 0.29
C PRO A 137 0.74 33.75 -0.85
N TYR A 138 -0.47 33.98 -1.35
CA TYR A 138 -1.02 33.19 -2.46
C TYR A 138 -0.32 33.61 -3.76
N HIS A 139 0.26 32.66 -4.48
CA HIS A 139 0.95 32.93 -5.75
C HIS A 139 0.23 32.25 -6.91
N LYS A 140 0.29 32.86 -8.10
CA LYS A 140 -0.19 32.20 -9.33
C LYS A 140 0.80 31.09 -9.71
N PRO A 141 0.33 29.87 -9.98
CA PRO A 141 1.21 28.75 -10.32
C PRO A 141 1.94 29.04 -11.64
N ARG A 142 3.22 28.67 -11.69
CA ARG A 142 4.03 28.85 -12.91
C ARG A 142 3.93 27.56 -13.70
N TRP A 143 2.87 27.44 -14.49
CA TRP A 143 2.54 26.23 -15.27
C TRP A 143 3.75 25.59 -15.98
N GLY A 144 4.61 26.38 -16.62
CA GLY A 144 5.81 25.85 -17.29
C GLY A 144 6.82 25.19 -16.34
N MET A 145 6.98 25.73 -15.12
CA MET A 145 7.83 25.15 -14.09
C MET A 145 7.18 23.91 -13.48
N LEU A 146 5.87 23.97 -13.21
CA LEU A 146 5.09 22.86 -12.67
C LEU A 146 5.17 21.62 -13.56
N PHE A 147 4.93 21.79 -14.87
CA PHE A 147 5.04 20.68 -15.82
C PHE A 147 6.47 20.13 -15.90
N LYS A 148 7.48 21.00 -15.98
CA LYS A 148 8.88 20.57 -16.06
C LYS A 148 9.31 19.80 -14.80
N GLN A 149 8.99 20.29 -13.61
CA GLN A 149 9.31 19.63 -12.35
C GLN A 149 8.57 18.29 -12.21
N THR A 150 7.29 18.27 -12.57
CA THR A 150 6.49 17.04 -12.53
C THR A 150 7.10 16.01 -13.48
N LEU A 151 7.42 16.40 -14.72
CA LEU A 151 7.99 15.51 -15.73
C LEU A 151 9.34 14.92 -15.29
N ILE A 152 10.23 15.72 -14.68
CA ILE A 152 11.51 15.24 -14.16
C ILE A 152 11.29 14.22 -13.03
N LYS A 153 10.39 14.50 -12.08
CA LYS A 153 10.05 13.57 -10.99
C LYS A 153 9.48 12.27 -11.54
N ILE A 154 8.55 12.35 -12.49
CA ILE A 154 7.94 11.20 -13.16
C ILE A 154 8.98 10.36 -13.86
N TRP A 155 9.88 10.99 -14.62
CA TRP A 155 10.93 10.27 -15.35
C TRP A 155 11.88 9.52 -14.41
N GLY A 156 12.21 10.13 -13.26
CA GLY A 156 12.98 9.48 -12.20
C GLY A 156 12.26 8.26 -11.60
N ILE A 157 10.95 8.38 -11.33
CA ILE A 157 10.13 7.29 -10.82
C ILE A 157 10.01 6.19 -11.88
N PHE A 158 9.80 6.54 -13.14
CA PHE A 158 9.64 5.60 -14.26
C PHE A 158 10.91 4.77 -14.47
N LYS A 159 12.10 5.39 -14.51
CA LYS A 159 13.37 4.66 -14.63
C LYS A 159 13.59 3.66 -13.50
N LYS A 160 13.33 4.08 -12.26
CA LYS A 160 13.45 3.19 -11.09
C LYS A 160 12.42 2.07 -11.14
N ALA A 161 11.17 2.37 -11.46
CA ALA A 161 10.10 1.38 -11.58
C ALA A 161 10.43 0.34 -12.67
N PHE A 162 10.88 0.79 -13.84
CA PHE A 162 11.28 -0.08 -14.93
C PHE A 162 12.42 -1.03 -14.54
N SER A 163 13.45 -0.51 -13.86
CA SER A 163 14.56 -1.34 -13.38
C SER A 163 14.12 -2.36 -12.33
N VAL A 164 13.25 -1.98 -11.39
CA VAL A 164 12.73 -2.88 -10.36
C VAL A 164 11.82 -3.95 -10.98
N ILE A 165 10.95 -3.56 -11.90
CA ILE A 165 10.04 -4.47 -12.61
C ILE A 165 10.84 -5.52 -13.37
N ILE A 166 11.90 -5.16 -14.11
CA ILE A 166 12.73 -6.14 -14.82
C ILE A 166 13.33 -7.16 -13.86
N ILE A 167 13.91 -6.70 -12.74
CA ILE A 167 14.54 -7.59 -11.76
C ILE A 167 13.50 -8.55 -11.17
N VAL A 168 12.35 -8.02 -10.75
CA VAL A 168 11.29 -8.84 -10.16
C VAL A 168 10.72 -9.81 -11.19
N SER A 169 10.51 -9.36 -12.43
CA SER A 169 10.03 -10.22 -13.52
C SER A 169 11.00 -11.39 -13.73
N VAL A 170 12.30 -11.12 -13.89
CA VAL A 170 13.30 -12.19 -14.08
C VAL A 170 13.30 -13.17 -12.90
N VAL A 171 13.22 -12.68 -11.66
CA VAL A 171 13.13 -13.54 -10.48
C VAL A 171 11.86 -14.39 -10.50
N PHE A 172 10.69 -13.80 -10.76
CA PHE A 172 9.43 -14.54 -10.86
C PHE A 172 9.43 -15.53 -12.02
N TYR A 173 10.07 -15.21 -13.16
CA TYR A 173 10.25 -16.14 -14.27
C TYR A 173 11.03 -17.37 -13.83
N PHE A 174 12.18 -17.18 -13.17
CA PHE A 174 12.97 -18.30 -12.65
C PHE A 174 12.22 -19.12 -11.58
N LEU A 175 11.42 -18.48 -10.74
CA LEU A 175 10.64 -19.17 -9.71
C LEU A 175 9.41 -19.90 -10.28
N ALA A 176 8.83 -19.37 -11.36
CA ALA A 176 7.68 -19.96 -12.05
C ALA A 176 8.08 -21.00 -13.10
N TYR A 177 9.31 -20.94 -13.62
CA TYR A 177 9.83 -21.85 -14.64
C TYR A 177 9.78 -23.30 -14.14
N SER A 178 8.95 -24.10 -14.81
CA SER A 178 8.75 -25.52 -14.54
C SER A 178 9.09 -26.30 -15.81
N PRO A 179 10.00 -27.29 -15.77
CA PRO A 179 10.38 -28.08 -16.95
C PRO A 179 9.23 -28.87 -17.58
N ASP A 180 8.20 -29.22 -16.81
CA ASP A 180 7.07 -30.06 -17.23
C ASP A 180 5.82 -29.28 -17.69
N GLY A 181 5.84 -27.94 -17.70
CA GLY A 181 4.69 -27.11 -18.10
C GLY A 181 3.46 -27.20 -17.18
N GLY A 182 3.46 -28.10 -16.19
CA GLY A 182 2.48 -28.18 -15.11
C GLY A 182 2.81 -27.24 -13.95
N ILE A 183 1.77 -26.60 -13.40
CA ILE A 183 1.83 -25.72 -12.22
C ILE A 183 2.44 -26.45 -11.00
N GLU A 184 2.28 -27.78 -10.96
CA GLU A 184 2.73 -28.65 -9.87
C GLU A 184 4.25 -28.79 -9.75
N GLY A 185 4.99 -28.55 -10.84
CA GLY A 185 6.47 -28.65 -10.86
C GLY A 185 7.19 -27.36 -10.46
N SER A 186 6.50 -26.21 -10.44
CA SER A 186 7.11 -24.91 -10.17
C SER A 186 7.60 -24.82 -8.72
N VAL A 187 8.77 -24.20 -8.51
CA VAL A 187 9.30 -23.91 -7.16
C VAL A 187 8.27 -23.10 -6.35
N LEU A 188 7.51 -22.24 -7.03
CA LEU A 188 6.40 -21.47 -6.45
C LEU A 188 5.30 -22.35 -5.81
N TYR A 189 4.95 -23.48 -6.44
CA TYR A 189 3.94 -24.41 -5.94
C TYR A 189 4.46 -25.24 -4.76
N LYS A 190 5.72 -25.69 -4.83
CA LYS A 190 6.37 -26.40 -3.71
C LYS A 190 6.50 -25.54 -2.46
N VAL A 191 6.84 -24.26 -2.63
CA VAL A 191 6.86 -23.28 -1.52
C VAL A 191 5.44 -23.00 -1.01
N GLY A 192 4.45 -22.94 -1.90
CA GLY A 192 3.03 -22.77 -1.56
C GLY A 192 2.48 -23.89 -0.66
N ILE A 193 2.74 -25.16 -1.00
CA ILE A 193 2.29 -26.32 -0.20
C ILE A 193 2.98 -26.36 1.17
N VAL A 194 4.28 -26.06 1.24
CA VAL A 194 5.02 -26.05 2.52
C VAL A 194 4.50 -24.96 3.46
N ILE A 195 3.99 -23.86 2.89
CA ILE A 195 3.44 -22.73 3.64
C ILE A 195 1.93 -22.90 3.94
N GLU A 196 1.23 -23.77 3.20
CA GLU A 196 -0.21 -24.04 3.33
C GLU A 196 -0.71 -24.26 4.78
N PRO A 197 -0.05 -25.06 5.65
CA PRO A 197 -0.55 -25.27 7.01
C PRO A 197 -0.52 -23.98 7.86
N VAL A 198 0.43 -23.08 7.59
CA VAL A 198 0.51 -21.79 8.27
C VAL A 198 -0.51 -20.82 7.69
N THR A 199 -0.65 -20.76 6.36
CA THR A 199 -1.58 -19.82 5.73
C THR A 199 -3.04 -20.21 5.93
N ARG A 200 -3.36 -21.50 6.06
CA ARG A 200 -4.70 -21.94 6.47
C ARG A 200 -5.08 -21.43 7.87
N PHE A 201 -4.13 -21.34 8.79
CA PHE A 201 -4.38 -20.73 10.11
C PHE A 201 -4.66 -19.22 10.00
N PHE A 202 -4.07 -18.55 9.02
CA PHE A 202 -4.38 -17.17 8.67
C PHE A 202 -5.65 -17.01 7.81
N GLY A 203 -6.31 -18.11 7.43
CA GLY A 203 -7.50 -18.09 6.59
C GLY A 203 -7.22 -17.80 5.12
N MET A 204 -6.01 -18.10 4.62
CA MET A 204 -5.60 -17.90 3.23
C MET A 204 -5.06 -19.22 2.64
N GLY A 205 -5.59 -19.65 1.50
CA GLY A 205 -5.01 -20.69 0.67
C GLY A 205 -3.64 -20.29 0.10
N TRP A 206 -2.94 -21.26 -0.52
CA TRP A 206 -1.65 -20.99 -1.16
C TRP A 206 -1.78 -20.01 -2.33
N GLN A 207 -2.91 -20.01 -3.03
CA GLN A 207 -3.21 -19.10 -4.14
C GLN A 207 -3.30 -17.66 -3.67
N THR A 208 -4.08 -17.41 -2.61
CA THR A 208 -4.27 -16.08 -2.02
C THR A 208 -2.98 -15.60 -1.33
N PHE A 209 -2.17 -16.51 -0.78
CA PHE A 209 -0.86 -16.14 -0.25
C PHE A 209 0.13 -15.68 -1.33
N ILE A 210 0.20 -16.35 -2.48
CA ILE A 210 1.04 -15.89 -3.60
C ILE A 210 0.54 -14.53 -4.13
N ALA A 211 -0.77 -14.33 -4.21
CA ALA A 211 -1.36 -13.04 -4.56
C ALA A 211 -1.01 -11.95 -3.52
N PHE A 212 -0.99 -12.29 -2.22
CA PHE A 212 -0.55 -11.39 -1.15
C PHE A 212 0.92 -11.00 -1.29
N VAL A 213 1.81 -11.94 -1.61
CA VAL A 213 3.23 -11.64 -1.86
C VAL A 213 3.40 -10.77 -3.12
N SER A 214 2.66 -11.07 -4.19
CA SER A 214 2.64 -10.24 -5.41
C SER A 214 2.19 -8.80 -5.12
N SER A 215 1.24 -8.62 -4.20
CA SER A 215 0.77 -7.28 -3.77
C SER A 215 1.88 -6.38 -3.22
N MET A 216 2.97 -6.97 -2.69
CA MET A 216 4.14 -6.24 -2.19
C MET A 216 4.98 -5.63 -3.33
N VAL A 217 4.94 -6.25 -4.52
CA VAL A 217 5.60 -5.75 -5.72
C VAL A 217 4.76 -4.61 -6.31
N SER A 218 3.52 -4.93 -6.65
CA SER A 218 2.54 -4.00 -7.19
C SER A 218 1.15 -4.36 -6.68
N LYS A 219 0.45 -3.38 -6.09
CA LYS A 219 -0.90 -3.60 -5.57
C LYS A 219 -1.89 -3.97 -6.68
N GLU A 220 -1.65 -3.54 -7.92
CA GLU A 220 -2.48 -3.85 -9.08
C GLU A 220 -2.26 -5.27 -9.61
N ALA A 221 -1.07 -5.84 -9.40
CA ALA A 221 -0.73 -7.21 -9.86
C ALA A 221 -1.54 -8.29 -9.12
N VAL A 222 -2.19 -7.96 -8.00
CA VAL A 222 -3.04 -8.90 -7.26
C VAL A 222 -4.15 -9.47 -8.14
N LEU A 223 -4.82 -8.62 -8.93
CA LEU A 223 -5.91 -9.04 -9.80
C LEU A 223 -5.41 -9.96 -10.91
N GLY A 224 -4.23 -9.67 -11.47
CA GLY A 224 -3.59 -10.54 -12.45
C GLY A 224 -3.18 -11.89 -11.90
N VAL A 225 -2.57 -11.94 -10.73
CA VAL A 225 -2.19 -13.22 -10.12
C VAL A 225 -3.41 -14.08 -9.82
N LEU A 226 -4.49 -13.47 -9.30
CA LEU A 226 -5.74 -14.19 -9.07
C LEU A 226 -6.35 -14.70 -10.39
N SER A 227 -6.33 -13.90 -11.46
CA SER A 227 -6.84 -14.37 -12.76
C SER A 227 -6.02 -15.51 -13.35
N ALA A 228 -4.70 -15.44 -13.31
CA ALA A 228 -3.83 -16.52 -13.80
C ALA A 228 -4.06 -17.84 -13.07
N ILE A 229 -4.18 -17.79 -11.75
CA ILE A 229 -4.28 -18.99 -10.92
C ILE A 229 -5.68 -19.63 -11.02
N PHE A 230 -6.75 -18.81 -11.05
CA PHE A 230 -8.12 -19.34 -11.03
C PHE A 230 -8.74 -19.57 -12.40
N ALA A 231 -8.33 -18.83 -13.45
CA ALA A 231 -8.84 -19.03 -14.81
C ALA A 231 -8.03 -20.07 -15.60
N GLY A 232 -6.84 -20.48 -15.13
CA GLY A 232 -5.97 -21.43 -15.83
C GLY A 232 -5.40 -20.91 -17.17
N THR A 233 -5.70 -19.66 -17.52
CA THR A 233 -5.28 -18.98 -18.75
C THR A 233 -4.10 -18.07 -18.44
N GLY A 234 -2.89 -18.60 -18.62
CA GLY A 234 -1.67 -17.80 -18.72
C GLY A 234 -0.54 -18.21 -17.76
N ASN A 235 0.70 -17.96 -18.19
CA ASN A 235 1.86 -18.08 -17.32
C ASN A 235 1.74 -17.09 -16.16
N ILE A 236 1.97 -17.55 -14.92
CA ILE A 236 1.98 -16.74 -13.68
C ILE A 236 2.87 -15.47 -13.82
N PHE A 237 3.87 -15.54 -14.69
CA PHE A 237 4.75 -14.45 -15.08
C PHE A 237 4.02 -13.25 -15.71
N ASP A 238 3.13 -13.46 -16.68
CA ASP A 238 2.48 -12.35 -17.38
C ASP A 238 1.55 -11.58 -16.46
N SER A 239 0.97 -12.26 -15.46
CA SER A 239 -0.03 -11.67 -14.57
C SER A 239 0.53 -11.15 -13.24
N THR A 240 1.79 -11.46 -12.91
CA THR A 240 2.55 -10.79 -11.85
C THR A 240 3.13 -9.45 -12.31
N VAL A 241 3.34 -9.28 -13.61
CA VAL A 241 4.00 -8.12 -14.22
C VAL A 241 3.01 -7.21 -14.97
N GLY A 242 1.91 -7.75 -15.49
CA GLY A 242 0.86 -7.02 -16.20
C GLY A 242 -0.29 -6.55 -15.29
N ALA A 243 -0.86 -5.38 -15.62
CA ALA A 243 -2.12 -4.93 -15.04
C ALA A 243 -3.27 -5.67 -15.72
N ALA A 244 -3.69 -6.81 -15.17
CA ALA A 244 -4.88 -7.50 -15.68
C ALA A 244 -6.16 -6.82 -15.17
N THR A 245 -7.10 -6.59 -16.07
CA THR A 245 -8.46 -6.19 -15.74
C THR A 245 -9.27 -7.42 -15.34
N ALA A 246 -10.02 -7.33 -14.24
CA ALA A 246 -10.92 -8.40 -13.83
C ALA A 246 -12.09 -8.49 -14.82
N ASP A 247 -12.10 -9.51 -15.67
CA ASP A 247 -13.26 -9.86 -16.49
C ASP A 247 -14.41 -10.38 -15.62
N ALA A 248 -15.65 -10.13 -16.02
CA ALA A 248 -16.87 -10.49 -15.28
C ALA A 248 -17.00 -12.01 -15.00
N GLU A 249 -16.33 -12.85 -15.78
CA GLU A 249 -16.25 -14.31 -15.59
C GLU A 249 -15.40 -14.71 -14.36
N LEU A 250 -14.46 -13.85 -13.94
CA LEU A 250 -13.57 -14.12 -12.81
C LEU A 250 -14.33 -14.17 -11.47
N GLY A 251 -15.40 -13.39 -11.33
CA GLY A 251 -16.21 -13.36 -10.10
C GLY A 251 -16.91 -14.69 -9.82
N ILE A 252 -17.27 -15.45 -10.85
CA ILE A 252 -17.95 -16.75 -10.72
C ILE A 252 -16.94 -17.84 -10.33
N LEU A 253 -15.76 -17.84 -10.93
CA LEU A 253 -14.68 -18.79 -10.59
C LEU A 253 -14.12 -18.55 -9.18
N LEU A 254 -13.94 -17.28 -8.79
CA LEU A 254 -13.46 -16.92 -7.46
C LEU A 254 -14.46 -17.27 -6.35
N THR A 255 -15.76 -17.07 -6.57
CA THR A 255 -16.79 -17.40 -5.57
C THR A 255 -17.02 -18.91 -5.41
N THR A 256 -16.63 -19.71 -6.41
CA THR A 256 -16.68 -21.18 -6.34
C THR A 256 -15.45 -21.77 -5.64
N ALA A 257 -14.29 -21.13 -5.77
CA ALA A 257 -13.03 -21.63 -5.23
C ALA A 257 -12.63 -21.04 -3.87
N ILE A 258 -13.14 -19.87 -3.50
CA ILE A 258 -12.79 -19.16 -2.25
C ILE A 258 -14.05 -18.94 -1.40
N SER A 259 -13.95 -19.28 -0.11
CA SER A 259 -15.01 -19.02 0.86
C SER A 259 -15.15 -17.52 1.17
N LYS A 260 -16.37 -17.04 1.43
CA LYS A 260 -16.62 -15.63 1.79
C LYS A 260 -15.76 -15.13 2.98
N PRO A 261 -15.53 -15.93 4.05
CA PRO A 261 -14.62 -15.55 5.14
C PRO A 261 -13.17 -15.36 4.71
N GLU A 262 -12.66 -16.23 3.82
CA GLU A 262 -11.31 -16.14 3.27
C GLU A 262 -11.13 -14.91 2.38
N ALA A 263 -12.13 -14.57 1.57
CA ALA A 263 -12.11 -13.36 0.75
C ALA A 263 -11.99 -12.08 1.60
N LEU A 264 -12.70 -12.01 2.74
CA LEU A 264 -12.59 -10.89 3.68
C LEU A 264 -11.21 -10.81 4.34
N ALA A 265 -10.70 -11.94 4.81
CA ALA A 265 -9.36 -12.04 5.40
C ALA A 265 -8.27 -11.61 4.41
N PHE A 266 -8.41 -12.00 3.14
CA PHE A 266 -7.50 -11.63 2.06
C PHE A 266 -7.57 -10.13 1.71
N MET A 267 -8.75 -9.54 1.59
CA MET A 267 -8.90 -8.10 1.31
C MET A 267 -8.25 -7.23 2.39
N ILE A 268 -8.40 -7.61 3.66
CA ILE A 268 -7.75 -6.94 4.78
C ILE A 268 -6.23 -7.14 4.73
N ALA A 269 -5.77 -8.37 4.48
CA ALA A 269 -4.35 -8.65 4.34
C ALA A 269 -3.72 -7.77 3.26
N VAL A 270 -4.30 -7.72 2.06
CA VAL A 270 -3.79 -6.90 0.94
C VAL A 270 -3.82 -5.40 1.26
N THR A 271 -4.84 -4.92 1.97
CA THR A 271 -4.97 -3.51 2.35
C THR A 271 -3.87 -3.07 3.33
N PHE A 272 -3.60 -3.87 4.36
CA PHE A 272 -2.64 -3.53 5.42
C PHE A 272 -1.21 -4.05 5.18
N ASN A 273 -0.99 -4.81 4.11
CA ASN A 273 0.34 -5.25 3.71
C ASN A 273 1.23 -4.04 3.40
N ILE A 274 2.56 -4.25 3.48
CA ILE A 274 3.60 -3.30 3.08
C ILE A 274 3.22 -2.62 1.74
N PRO A 275 3.51 -1.31 1.58
CA PRO A 275 3.31 -0.67 0.29
C PRO A 275 4.27 -1.26 -0.75
N CYS A 276 4.07 -0.90 -2.01
CA CYS A 276 4.85 -1.44 -3.12
C CYS A 276 6.37 -1.24 -2.93
N LEU A 277 7.19 -2.09 -3.54
CA LEU A 277 8.66 -2.03 -3.48
C LEU A 277 9.22 -0.62 -3.75
N MET A 278 8.57 0.12 -4.66
CA MET A 278 8.93 1.50 -4.97
C MET A 278 8.73 2.44 -3.78
N ALA A 279 7.65 2.29 -3.02
CA ALA A 279 7.44 3.06 -1.81
C ALA A 279 8.47 2.70 -0.73
N VAL A 280 8.78 1.41 -0.56
CA VAL A 280 9.84 0.96 0.37
C VAL A 280 11.19 1.57 -0.01
N SER A 281 11.52 1.60 -1.30
CA SER A 281 12.75 2.26 -1.77
C SER A 281 12.76 3.77 -1.49
N SER A 282 11.61 4.45 -1.64
CA SER A 282 11.46 5.87 -1.32
C SER A 282 11.64 6.12 0.19
N THR A 283 11.05 5.26 1.04
CA THR A 283 11.24 5.37 2.48
C THR A 283 12.67 5.13 2.92
N TYR A 284 13.41 4.25 2.25
CA TYR A 284 14.82 4.05 2.53
C TYR A 284 15.62 5.31 2.21
N GLN A 285 15.30 5.99 1.09
CA GLN A 285 15.95 7.24 0.71
C GLN A 285 15.69 8.38 1.71
N GLU A 286 14.50 8.44 2.31
CA GLU A 286 14.15 9.50 3.27
C GLU A 286 14.56 9.20 4.72
N SER A 287 14.60 7.92 5.10
CA SER A 287 15.00 7.49 6.45
C SER A 287 16.51 7.30 6.61
N HIS A 288 17.24 7.07 5.52
CA HIS A 288 18.67 6.72 5.48
C HIS A 288 19.07 5.53 6.37
N SER A 289 18.12 4.70 6.83
CA SER A 289 18.36 3.63 7.80
C SER A 289 17.63 2.34 7.42
N LEU A 290 18.38 1.35 6.92
CA LEU A 290 17.84 0.02 6.57
C LEU A 290 17.20 -0.68 7.77
N LYS A 291 17.77 -0.51 8.97
CA LYS A 291 17.25 -1.13 10.20
C LYS A 291 15.83 -0.65 10.50
N TRP A 292 15.56 0.63 10.31
CA TRP A 292 14.24 1.20 10.58
C TRP A 292 13.25 0.91 9.46
N THR A 293 13.65 1.02 8.19
CA THR A 293 12.81 0.62 7.06
C THR A 293 12.38 -0.84 7.17
N GLY A 294 13.31 -1.74 7.50
CA GLY A 294 13.03 -3.16 7.72
C GLY A 294 12.11 -3.43 8.91
N ARG A 295 12.30 -2.72 10.03
CA ARG A 295 11.40 -2.85 11.20
C ARG A 295 9.96 -2.42 10.89
N ILE A 296 9.78 -1.33 10.15
CA ILE A 296 8.45 -0.85 9.73
C ILE A 296 7.85 -1.86 8.75
N ALA A 297 8.61 -2.32 7.77
CA ALA A 297 8.20 -3.37 6.83
C ALA A 297 7.69 -4.63 7.53
N ILE A 298 8.48 -5.17 8.46
CA ILE A 298 8.11 -6.37 9.23
C ILE A 298 6.88 -6.10 10.10
N TYR A 299 6.78 -4.93 10.73
CA TYR A 299 5.61 -4.55 11.51
C TYR A 299 4.33 -4.58 10.66
N TYR A 300 4.32 -3.99 9.46
CA TYR A 300 3.14 -3.99 8.58
C TYR A 300 2.78 -5.38 8.05
N ILE A 301 3.77 -6.21 7.71
CA ILE A 301 3.51 -7.59 7.29
C ILE A 301 2.91 -8.39 8.46
N ALA A 302 3.46 -8.23 9.66
CA ALA A 302 2.97 -8.91 10.85
C ALA A 302 1.56 -8.44 11.23
N THR A 303 1.29 -7.13 11.22
CA THR A 303 -0.06 -6.60 11.53
C THR A 303 -1.07 -7.02 10.48
N ALA A 304 -0.70 -7.06 9.20
CA ALA A 304 -1.58 -7.54 8.13
C ALA A 304 -1.98 -9.00 8.35
N LEU A 305 -1.02 -9.88 8.68
CA LEU A 305 -1.30 -11.29 8.96
C LEU A 305 -2.15 -11.47 10.23
N ILE A 306 -1.84 -10.74 11.30
CA ILE A 306 -2.63 -10.79 12.55
C ILE A 306 -4.08 -10.33 12.28
N LEU A 307 -4.27 -9.19 11.60
CA LEU A 307 -5.61 -8.70 11.26
C LEU A 307 -6.37 -9.68 10.36
N SER A 308 -5.68 -10.29 9.40
CA SER A 308 -6.25 -11.31 8.53
C SER A 308 -6.74 -12.52 9.35
N SER A 309 -5.93 -13.03 10.28
CA SER A 309 -6.33 -14.15 11.14
C SER A 309 -7.53 -13.82 12.04
N LEU A 310 -7.55 -12.62 12.64
CA LEU A 310 -8.66 -12.18 13.48
C LEU A 310 -9.95 -12.11 12.68
N VAL A 311 -9.89 -11.54 11.48
CA VAL A 311 -11.08 -11.42 10.62
C VAL A 311 -11.54 -12.77 10.13
N PHE A 312 -10.63 -13.67 9.78
CA PHE A 312 -11.01 -15.03 9.38
C PHE A 312 -11.78 -15.76 10.49
N HIS A 313 -11.29 -15.70 11.74
CA HIS A 313 -11.98 -16.35 12.87
C HIS A 313 -13.31 -15.69 13.20
N ILE A 314 -13.39 -14.36 13.14
CA ILE A 314 -14.66 -13.64 13.36
C ILE A 314 -15.64 -13.97 12.22
N ALA A 315 -15.20 -13.94 10.97
CA ALA A 315 -16.06 -14.22 9.82
C ALA A 315 -16.56 -15.67 9.83
N ASN A 316 -15.74 -16.64 10.25
CA ASN A 316 -16.15 -18.04 10.37
C ASN A 316 -17.20 -18.29 11.49
N ILE A 317 -17.35 -17.35 12.43
CA ILE A 317 -18.39 -17.42 13.48
C ILE A 317 -19.70 -16.77 13.00
N PHE A 318 -19.62 -15.78 12.11
CA PHE A 318 -20.77 -14.96 11.70
C PHE A 318 -21.35 -15.32 10.31
N MET A 319 -20.62 -16.05 9.46
CA MET A 319 -21.02 -16.47 8.11
C MET A 319 -20.97 -17.98 7.95
#